data_AF-A0A8S3ICU5-F1
#
_entry.id   AF-A0A8S3ICU5-F1
#
_cell.length_a   1.000
_cell.length_b   1.000
_cell.length_c   1.000
_cell.angle_alpha   90.00
_cell.angle_beta   90.00
_cell.angle_gamma   90.00
#
_symmetry.space_group_name_H-M   'P 1'
#
loop_
_entity.id
_entity.type
_entity.pdbx_description
1 polymer ?
#
loop_
_entity_poly.entity_id
_entity_poly.type
_entity_poly.pdbx_seq_one_letter_code
_entity_poly.pdbx_strand_id
1 'polypeptide(L)'
;TNLNAVLPYHDLQTLSRSFKDNLANRLLCKLLEESGQRSSATLIGLPNEIKLRLAKYLPIKSLLALQSTCRDIHNTLNDNLLWHDLCIRDFEKAALVSIPHTSESLPQDKNWYKLYRIMYAQ
;
A
#
# COMPACT_ATOMS: atom_id res chain seq x y z
N THR A 1 -39.87 14.47 -22.57
CA THR A 1 -39.68 14.04 -21.18
C THR A 1 -38.57 13.00 -21.12
N ASN A 2 -37.35 13.40 -20.76
CA ASN A 2 -36.34 12.43 -20.33
C ASN A 2 -35.38 13.14 -19.35
N LEU A 3 -35.86 13.27 -18.11
CA LEU A 3 -35.09 13.69 -16.95
C LEU A 3 -34.18 12.54 -16.52
N ASN A 4 -33.06 12.34 -17.20
CA ASN A 4 -31.91 11.67 -16.59
C ASN A 4 -31.04 12.74 -15.95
N ALA A 5 -31.57 13.33 -14.87
CA ALA A 5 -30.78 14.04 -13.89
C ALA A 5 -29.90 13.00 -13.21
N VAL A 6 -28.72 12.76 -13.79
CA VAL A 6 -27.61 12.06 -13.12
C VAL A 6 -27.42 12.76 -11.79
N LEU A 7 -27.75 12.07 -10.70
CA LEU A 7 -27.74 12.62 -9.36
C LEU A 7 -26.38 13.31 -9.11
N PRO A 8 -26.33 14.61 -8.81
CA PRO A 8 -25.08 15.38 -8.68
C PRO A 8 -24.17 14.91 -7.52
N TYR A 9 -24.59 13.87 -6.79
CA TYR A 9 -24.00 13.37 -5.56
C TYR A 9 -23.41 11.95 -5.68
N HIS A 10 -23.32 11.36 -6.88
CA HIS A 10 -22.87 9.98 -7.04
C HIS A 10 -21.45 9.70 -6.52
N ASP A 11 -20.57 10.71 -6.56
CA ASP A 11 -19.16 10.58 -6.19
C ASP A 11 -18.81 11.15 -4.81
N LEU A 12 -19.79 11.39 -3.94
CA LEU A 12 -19.55 11.88 -2.58
C LEU A 12 -18.60 10.98 -1.79
N GLN A 13 -18.63 9.68 -2.01
CA GLN A 13 -17.71 8.75 -1.36
C GLN A 13 -16.26 8.96 -1.83
N THR A 14 -16.07 9.15 -3.14
CA THR A 14 -14.77 9.45 -3.75
C THR A 14 -14.24 10.79 -3.24
N LEU A 15 -15.09 11.82 -3.20
CA LEU A 15 -14.76 13.13 -2.67
C LEU A 15 -14.44 13.09 -1.17
N SER A 16 -15.23 12.37 -0.37
CA SER A 16 -15.00 12.21 1.06
C SER A 16 -13.66 11.53 1.33
N ARG A 17 -13.35 10.47 0.57
CA ARG A 17 -12.05 9.78 0.63
C ARG A 17 -10.92 10.71 0.25
N SER A 18 -11.00 11.40 -0.89
CA SER A 18 -9.93 12.31 -1.33
C SER A 18 -9.72 13.46 -0.36
N PHE A 19 -10.79 14.01 0.21
CA PHE A 19 -10.71 15.07 1.21
C PHE A 19 -10.05 14.57 2.51
N LYS A 20 -10.44 13.40 3.00
CA LYS A 20 -9.85 12.81 4.21
C LYS A 20 -8.37 12.50 4.01
N ASP A 21 -8.03 11.85 2.90
CA ASP A 21 -6.66 11.41 2.59
C ASP A 21 -5.71 12.60 2.35
N ASN A 22 -6.16 13.64 1.63
CA ASN A 22 -5.28 14.73 1.23
C ASN A 22 -5.31 15.93 2.20
N LEU A 23 -6.43 16.21 2.86
CA LEU A 23 -6.58 17.42 3.66
C LEU A 23 -6.78 17.11 5.14
N ALA A 24 -7.83 16.37 5.51
CA ALA A 24 -8.20 16.20 6.91
C ALA A 24 -7.10 15.46 7.70
N ASN A 25 -6.62 14.32 7.20
CA ASN A 25 -5.61 13.52 7.88
C ASN A 25 -4.27 14.26 7.94
N ARG A 26 -3.91 15.02 6.90
CA ARG A 26 -2.66 15.79 6.87
C ARG A 26 -2.68 16.96 7.86
N LEU A 27 -3.79 17.70 7.92
CA LEU A 27 -3.97 18.79 8.89
C LEU A 27 -3.99 18.25 10.32
N LEU A 28 -4.67 17.14 10.55
CA LEU A 28 -4.72 16.50 11.86
C LEU A 28 -3.32 16.04 12.30
N CYS A 29 -2.54 15.43 11.41
CA CYS A 29 -1.15 15.07 11.69
C CYS A 29 -0.30 16.30 12.04
N LYS A 30 -0.38 17.38 11.26
CA LYS A 30 0.34 18.62 11.54
C LYS A 30 -0.04 19.25 12.89
N LEU A 31 -1.34 19.31 13.20
CA LEU A 31 -1.81 19.86 14.47
C LEU A 31 -1.29 19.05 15.67
N LEU A 32 -1.19 17.73 15.53
CA LEU A 32 -0.64 16.86 16.57
C LEU A 32 0.88 16.98 16.73
N GLU A 33 1.60 17.19 15.63
CA GLU A 33 3.04 17.47 15.66
C GLU A 33 3.32 18.78 16.42
N GLU A 34 2.57 19.84 16.11
CA GLU A 34 2.67 21.13 16.79
C GLU A 34 2.22 21.07 18.25
N SER A 35 1.29 20.18 18.60
CA SER A 35 0.85 19.98 19.99
C SER A 35 1.84 19.16 20.84
N GLY A 36 3.03 18.85 20.32
CA GLY A 36 4.06 18.09 21.03
C GLY A 36 3.72 16.62 21.25
N GLN A 37 2.65 16.13 20.63
CA GLN A 37 2.21 14.75 20.78
C GLN A 37 2.84 13.92 19.67
N ARG A 38 3.89 13.18 20.01
CA ARG A 38 4.56 12.30 19.04
C ARG A 38 3.59 11.22 18.55
N SER A 39 3.23 11.39 17.28
CA SER A 39 3.23 10.36 16.25
C SER A 39 1.96 9.51 16.12
N SER A 40 1.25 9.78 15.02
CA SER A 40 0.28 8.91 14.35
C SER A 40 -1.11 8.73 14.99
N ALA A 41 -1.94 9.78 14.98
CA ALA A 41 -3.39 9.56 15.13
C ALA A 41 -4.03 8.80 13.96
N THR A 42 -3.31 8.68 12.84
CA THR A 42 -3.81 8.00 11.64
C THR A 42 -2.71 7.15 11.03
N LEU A 43 -3.04 5.94 10.55
CA LEU A 43 -2.13 5.03 9.85
C LEU A 43 -1.41 5.71 8.65
N ILE A 44 -2.07 6.69 8.02
CA ILE A 44 -1.52 7.50 6.92
C ILE A 44 -0.38 8.42 7.40
N GLY A 45 -0.46 8.92 8.63
CA GLY A 45 0.56 9.78 9.24
C GLY A 45 1.79 9.04 9.74
N LEU A 46 1.85 7.71 9.61
CA LEU A 46 3.05 6.95 9.95
C LEU A 46 4.16 7.15 8.91
N PRO A 47 5.43 7.10 9.33
CA PRO A 47 6.56 6.96 8.42
C PRO A 47 6.39 5.74 7.51
N ASN A 48 6.86 5.84 6.28
CA ASN A 48 6.69 4.78 5.28
C ASN A 48 7.36 3.48 5.70
N GLU A 49 8.46 3.55 6.45
CA GLU A 49 9.20 2.41 6.99
C GLU A 49 8.30 1.58 7.91
N ILE A 50 7.49 2.24 8.75
CA ILE A 50 6.57 1.57 9.67
C ILE A 50 5.42 0.93 8.91
N LYS A 51 4.88 1.62 7.90
CA LYS A 51 3.82 1.08 7.01
C LYS A 51 4.29 -0.18 6.30
N LEU A 52 5.49 -0.15 5.72
CA LEU A 52 6.11 -1.29 5.05
C LEU A 52 6.39 -2.45 6.02
N ARG A 53 6.87 -2.14 7.23
CA ARG A 53 7.12 -3.16 8.24
C ARG A 53 5.83 -3.86 8.67
N LEU A 54 4.77 -3.10 8.93
CA LEU A 54 3.45 -3.68 9.21
C LEU A 54 2.98 -4.57 8.05
N ALA A 55 3.15 -4.11 6.82
CA ALA A 55 2.77 -4.86 5.63
C ALA A 55 3.43 -6.25 5.53
N LYS A 56 4.70 -6.38 5.94
CA LYS A 56 5.41 -7.68 5.99
C LYS A 56 4.79 -8.69 6.96
N TYR A 57 4.06 -8.23 7.97
CA TYR A 57 3.36 -9.10 8.92
C TYR A 57 1.91 -9.40 8.53
N LEU A 58 1.34 -8.65 7.59
CA LEU A 58 -0.04 -8.87 7.16
C LEU A 58 -0.16 -10.03 6.16
N PRO A 59 -1.27 -10.79 6.20
CA PRO A 59 -1.59 -11.75 5.16
C PRO A 59 -1.98 -11.04 3.86
N ILE A 60 -1.73 -11.68 2.72
CA ILE A 60 -1.90 -11.07 1.39
C ILE A 60 -3.32 -10.52 1.15
N LYS A 61 -4.36 -11.22 1.62
CA LYS A 61 -5.76 -10.78 1.47
C LYS A 61 -6.02 -9.45 2.17
N SER A 62 -5.51 -9.32 3.40
CA SER A 62 -5.62 -8.08 4.18
C SER A 62 -4.76 -6.96 3.58
N LEU A 63 -3.61 -7.30 2.99
CA LEU A 63 -2.75 -6.35 2.31
C LEU A 63 -3.41 -5.77 1.04
N LEU A 64 -4.04 -6.61 0.22
CA LEU A 64 -4.80 -6.18 -0.95
C LEU A 64 -6.03 -5.34 -0.56
N ALA A 65 -6.74 -5.75 0.49
CA ALA A 65 -7.84 -4.96 1.04
C ALA A 65 -7.34 -3.57 1.48
N LEU A 66 -6.20 -3.50 2.17
CA LEU A 66 -5.59 -2.25 2.61
C LEU A 66 -5.12 -1.37 1.44
N GLN A 67 -4.57 -1.96 0.38
CA GLN A 67 -4.24 -1.22 -0.85
C GLN A 67 -5.48 -0.61 -1.52
N SER A 68 -6.66 -1.22 -1.37
CA SER A 68 -7.91 -0.72 -1.98
C SER A 68 -8.54 0.46 -1.22
N THR A 69 -8.15 0.69 0.05
CA THR A 69 -8.79 1.73 0.88
C THR A 69 -8.20 3.12 0.64
N CYS A 70 -6.87 3.24 0.49
CA CYS A 70 -6.16 4.51 0.41
C CYS A 70 -5.06 4.49 -0.65
N ARG A 71 -5.02 5.55 -1.49
CA ARG A 71 -4.04 5.68 -2.58
C ARG A 71 -2.61 5.86 -2.08
N ASP A 72 -2.40 6.58 -0.98
CA ASP A 72 -1.07 6.75 -0.37
C ASP A 72 -0.52 5.41 0.15
N ILE A 73 -1.40 4.60 0.73
CA ILE A 73 -1.05 3.25 1.20
C ILE A 73 -0.81 2.32 0.00
N HIS A 74 -1.62 2.41 -1.07
CA HIS A 74 -1.37 1.68 -2.32
C HIS A 74 0.02 1.94 -2.87
N ASN A 75 0.41 3.22 -2.99
CA ASN A 75 1.72 3.61 -3.52
C ASN A 75 2.86 3.11 -2.62
N THR A 76 2.68 3.18 -1.29
CA THR A 76 3.67 2.69 -0.32
C THR A 76 3.80 1.16 -0.41
N LEU A 77 2.69 0.43 -0.50
CA LEU A 77 2.67 -1.03 -0.57
C LEU A 77 3.03 -1.59 -1.96
N ASN A 78 3.19 -0.74 -2.98
CA ASN A 78 3.67 -1.15 -4.30
C ASN A 78 5.21 -1.18 -4.38
N ASP A 79 5.89 -1.08 -3.24
CA ASP A 79 7.35 -1.18 -3.13
C ASP A 79 7.84 -2.58 -3.53
N ASN A 80 8.79 -2.63 -4.46
CA ASN A 80 9.35 -3.85 -5.01
C ASN A 80 10.03 -4.71 -3.93
N LEU A 81 10.67 -4.08 -2.94
CA LEU A 81 11.34 -4.78 -1.84
C LEU A 81 10.35 -5.45 -0.89
N LEU A 82 9.17 -4.86 -0.69
CA LEU A 82 8.11 -5.48 0.08
C LEU A 82 7.64 -6.77 -0.57
N TRP A 83 7.39 -6.75 -1.88
CA TRP A 83 6.92 -7.92 -2.63
C TRP A 83 7.98 -9.02 -2.73
N HIS A 84 9.26 -8.65 -2.78
CA HIS A 84 10.37 -9.60 -2.65
C HIS A 84 10.30 -10.38 -1.33
N ASP A 85 10.19 -9.67 -0.21
CA ASP A 85 10.17 -10.30 1.11
C ASP A 85 8.91 -11.15 1.32
N LEU A 86 7.77 -10.72 0.76
CA LEU A 86 6.54 -11.50 0.73
C LEU A 86 6.70 -12.78 -0.11
N CYS A 87 7.40 -12.72 -1.25
CA CYS A 87 7.69 -13.91 -2.05
C CYS A 87 8.50 -14.93 -1.27
N ILE A 88 9.55 -14.49 -0.56
CA ILE A 88 10.37 -15.38 0.27
C ILE A 88 9.54 -15.99 1.40
N ARG A 89 8.76 -15.16 2.11
CA ARG A 89 7.94 -15.61 3.24
C ARG A 89 6.89 -16.64 2.82
N ASP A 90 6.21 -16.42 1.69
CA ASP A 90 5.06 -17.23 1.27
C ASP A 90 5.46 -18.43 0.38
N PHE A 91 6.58 -18.33 -0.34
CA PHE A 91 7.01 -19.32 -1.33
C PHE A 91 8.46 -19.80 -1.13
N GLU A 92 8.94 -19.85 0.12
CA GLU A 92 10.33 -20.10 0.56
C GLU A 92 11.16 -21.08 -0.32
N LYS A 93 10.58 -22.17 -0.84
CA LYS A 93 11.27 -23.11 -1.76
C LYS A 93 11.35 -22.66 -3.23
N ALA A 94 10.36 -21.95 -3.75
CA ALA A 94 10.32 -21.48 -5.14
C ALA A 94 11.00 -20.12 -5.33
N ALA A 95 11.01 -19.29 -4.28
CA ALA A 95 11.76 -18.04 -4.28
C ALA A 95 13.27 -18.27 -4.40
N LEU A 96 13.82 -19.24 -3.65
CA LEU A 96 15.26 -19.56 -3.70
C LEU A 96 15.73 -20.09 -5.07
N VAL A 97 14.87 -20.78 -5.82
CA VAL A 97 15.20 -21.27 -7.18
C VAL A 97 15.21 -20.14 -8.21
N SER A 98 14.46 -19.06 -7.95
CA SER A 98 14.30 -17.93 -8.87
C SER A 98 15.07 -16.68 -8.44
N ILE A 99 15.72 -16.67 -7.27
CA ILE A 99 16.65 -15.65 -6.81
C ILE A 99 18.07 -16.12 -7.15
N PRO A 100 18.79 -15.47 -8.09
CA PRO A 100 20.21 -15.76 -8.27
C PRO A 100 20.93 -15.37 -6.98
N HIS A 101 21.57 -16.34 -6.32
CA HIS A 101 22.50 -16.10 -5.22
C HIS A 101 23.77 -15.45 -5.77
N THR A 102 23.74 -14.19 -6.17
CA THR A 102 24.98 -13.47 -6.49
C THR A 102 24.81 -11.98 -6.24
N SER A 103 25.72 -11.47 -5.43
CA SER A 103 25.97 -10.08 -5.05
C SER A 103 26.38 -9.17 -6.22
N GLU A 104 25.92 -9.42 -7.45
CA GLU A 104 26.31 -8.66 -8.62
C GLU A 104 25.07 -8.37 -9.49
N SER A 105 24.67 -7.09 -9.48
CA SER A 105 23.60 -6.48 -10.28
C SER A 105 22.18 -7.02 -10.03
N LEU A 106 21.44 -6.37 -9.12
CA LEU A 106 19.98 -6.42 -9.16
C LEU A 106 19.55 -5.97 -10.57
N PRO A 107 18.84 -6.79 -11.36
CA PRO A 107 18.15 -6.28 -12.52
C PRO A 107 17.11 -5.31 -11.97
N GLN A 108 17.33 -4.02 -12.19
CA GLN A 108 16.50 -2.91 -11.72
C GLN A 108 15.04 -2.98 -12.23
N ASP A 109 14.71 -4.02 -13.01
CA ASP A 109 13.45 -4.24 -13.70
C ASP A 109 12.72 -5.54 -13.27
N LYS A 110 13.19 -6.24 -12.23
CA LYS A 110 12.47 -7.42 -11.72
C LYS A 110 11.31 -6.96 -10.82
N ASN A 111 10.10 -6.94 -11.41
CA ASN A 111 8.87 -6.58 -10.72
C ASN A 111 8.34 -7.76 -9.87
N TRP A 112 8.68 -7.76 -8.58
CA TRP A 112 8.30 -8.81 -7.63
C TRP A 112 6.78 -8.93 -7.45
N TYR A 113 6.03 -7.83 -7.60
CA TYR A 113 4.56 -7.88 -7.54
C TYR A 113 3.97 -8.76 -8.65
N LYS A 114 4.47 -8.62 -9.89
CA LYS A 114 4.02 -9.45 -11.02
C LYS A 114 4.35 -10.93 -10.79
N LEU A 115 5.56 -11.22 -10.31
CA LEU A 115 5.98 -12.59 -9.99
C LEU A 115 5.13 -13.21 -8.89
N TYR A 116 4.90 -12.47 -7.80
CA TYR A 116 4.04 -12.91 -6.71
C TYR A 116 2.63 -13.27 -7.21
N ARG A 117 2.04 -12.45 -8.10
CA ARG A 117 0.72 -12.76 -8.68
C ARG A 117 0.70 -14.05 -9.48
N ILE A 118 1.77 -14.35 -10.22
CA ILE A 118 1.87 -15.60 -10.99
C ILE A 118 2.00 -16.79 -10.04
N MET A 119 2.85 -16.68 -9.03
CA MET A 119 3.07 -17.72 -8.01
C MET A 119 1.81 -18.02 -7.19
N TYR A 120 1.00 -16.98 -6.87
CA TYR A 120 -0.25 -17.14 -6.12
C TYR A 120 -1.40 -17.73 -6.95
N ALA A 121 -1.30 -17.67 -8.28
CA ALA A 121 -2.32 -18.20 -9.18
C ALA A 121 -2.11 -19.69 -9.54
N GLN A 122 -0.96 -20.28 -9.16
CA GLN A 122 -0.64 -21.70 -9.31
C GLN A 122 -1.11 -22.51 -8.11
#